data_AF-A0A851E9F0-F1
#
_entry.id   AF-A0A851E9F0-F1
#
_cell.length_a   1.000
_cell.length_b   1.000
_cell.length_c   1.000
_cell.angle_alpha   90.00
_cell.angle_beta   90.00
_cell.angle_gamma   90.00
#
_symmetry.space_group_name_H-M   'P 1'
#
loop_
_entity.id
_entity.type
_entity.pdbx_description
1 polymer ?
#
loop_
_entity_poly.entity_id
_entity_poly.type
_entity_poly.pdbx_seq_one_letter_code
_entity_poly.pdbx_strand_id
1 'polypeptide(L)'
;AELQFAFICFLIGNVYDAFEHWKRLLNILCRSEEAIGKYQDLYINLISVLYHQLNEIPADFFVDIVSQDNFLTSTLQVLFSCTCSSAVDETLRKKAEKFKAHLTKKFKWDFEAEPDDCAPVVVELPEGVRVD
;
A
#
# COMPACT_ATOMS: atom_id res chain seq x y z
N ALA A 1 -13.25 -4.03 -12.80
CA ALA A 1 -12.81 -3.92 -14.20
C ALA A 1 -11.83 -2.76 -14.40
N GLU A 2 -12.17 -1.54 -13.98
CA GLU A 2 -11.36 -0.33 -14.22
C GLU A 2 -9.92 -0.42 -13.69
N LEU A 3 -9.71 -0.88 -12.45
CA LEU A 3 -8.37 -1.05 -11.86
C LEU A 3 -7.46 -1.96 -12.71
N GLN A 4 -8.00 -3.08 -13.18
CA GLN A 4 -7.25 -4.04 -14.01
C GLN A 4 -6.96 -3.46 -15.38
N PHE A 5 -7.93 -2.76 -15.97
CA PHE A 5 -7.76 -2.11 -17.26
C PHE A 5 -6.68 -1.02 -17.21
N ALA A 6 -6.70 -0.17 -16.17
CA ALA A 6 -5.66 0.85 -15.94
C ALA A 6 -4.27 0.21 -15.84
N PHE A 7 -4.14 -0.90 -15.10
CA PHE A 7 -2.89 -1.64 -14.99
C PHE A 7 -2.42 -2.19 -16.34
N ILE A 8 -3.31 -2.75 -17.16
CA ILE A 8 -2.94 -3.27 -18.49
C ILE A 8 -2.49 -2.13 -19.42
N CYS A 9 -3.21 -1.00 -19.42
CA CYS A 9 -2.83 0.19 -20.20
C CYS A 9 -1.48 0.76 -19.76
N PHE A 10 -1.20 0.73 -18.45
CA PHE A 10 0.11 1.07 -17.91
C PHE A 10 1.19 0.09 -18.42
N LEU A 11 1.03 -1.20 -18.14
CA LEU A 11 2.09 -2.19 -18.34
C LEU A 11 2.38 -2.49 -19.81
N ILE A 12 1.33 -2.69 -20.61
CA ILE A 12 1.47 -3.05 -22.03
C ILE A 12 1.50 -1.78 -22.89
N GLY A 13 0.61 -0.84 -22.58
CA GLY A 13 0.46 0.40 -23.34
C GLY A 13 1.53 1.45 -23.03
N ASN A 14 2.33 1.26 -21.97
CA ASN A 14 3.32 2.24 -21.51
C ASN A 14 2.71 3.63 -21.27
N VAL A 15 1.43 3.67 -20.88
CA VAL A 15 0.69 4.92 -20.69
C VAL A 15 0.87 5.39 -19.25
N TYR A 16 1.61 6.49 -19.07
CA TYR A 16 1.85 7.07 -17.75
C TYR A 16 0.55 7.53 -17.05
N ASP A 17 -0.40 8.10 -17.79
CA ASP A 17 -1.70 8.49 -17.21
C ASP A 17 -2.47 7.28 -16.65
N ALA A 18 -2.28 6.09 -17.25
CA ALA A 18 -2.88 4.86 -16.76
C ALA A 18 -2.22 4.38 -15.47
N PHE A 19 -0.92 4.62 -15.30
CA PHE A 19 -0.21 4.38 -14.04
C PHE A 19 -0.73 5.29 -12.92
N GLU A 20 -0.87 6.59 -13.20
CA GLU A 20 -1.44 7.55 -12.25
C GLU A 20 -2.89 7.20 -11.89
N HIS A 21 -3.68 6.73 -12.86
CA HIS A 21 -5.04 6.27 -12.61
C HIS A 21 -5.08 5.02 -11.73
N TRP A 22 -4.22 4.03 -12.03
CA TRP A 22 -4.08 2.83 -11.21
C TRP A 22 -3.69 3.16 -9.78
N LYS A 23 -2.73 4.07 -9.57
CA LYS A 23 -2.32 4.61 -8.26
C LYS A 23 -3.51 5.20 -7.49
N ARG A 24 -4.28 6.09 -8.13
CA ARG A 24 -5.43 6.76 -7.50
C ARG A 24 -6.50 5.76 -7.06
N LEU A 25 -6.82 4.78 -7.92
CA LEU A 25 -7.79 3.73 -7.59
C LEU A 25 -7.32 2.89 -6.40
N LEU A 26 -6.04 2.48 -6.37
CA LEU A 26 -5.49 1.74 -5.24
C LEU A 26 -5.53 2.55 -3.95
N ASN A 27 -5.16 3.83 -4.00
CA ASN A 27 -5.17 4.69 -2.84
C ASN A 27 -6.59 4.83 -2.24
N ILE A 28 -7.61 5.01 -3.07
CA ILE A 28 -9.01 5.07 -2.62
C ILE A 28 -9.42 3.76 -1.96
N LEU A 29 -9.18 2.62 -2.62
CA LEU A 29 -9.59 1.31 -2.11
C LEU A 29 -8.91 0.96 -0.79
N CYS A 30 -7.60 1.19 -0.69
CA CYS A 30 -6.82 0.81 0.49
C CYS A 30 -7.07 1.71 1.70
N ARG A 31 -7.47 2.97 1.50
CA ARG A 31 -7.79 3.92 2.59
C ARG A 31 -9.24 3.91 3.05
N SER A 32 -10.10 3.10 2.43
CA SER A 32 -11.53 3.05 2.77
C SER A 32 -11.81 2.05 3.90
N GLU A 33 -11.59 2.46 5.15
CA GLU A 33 -11.74 1.59 6.33
C GLU A 33 -13.16 1.03 6.48
N GLU A 34 -14.21 1.86 6.34
CA GLU A 34 -15.59 1.35 6.44
C GLU A 34 -15.94 0.33 5.34
N ALA A 35 -15.37 0.52 4.15
CA ALA A 35 -15.61 -0.37 3.01
C ALA A 35 -14.99 -1.75 3.25
N ILE A 36 -13.87 -1.85 3.99
CA ILE A 36 -13.20 -3.12 4.25
C ILE A 36 -14.05 -4.07 5.08
N GLY A 37 -14.78 -3.56 6.07
CA GLY A 37 -15.71 -4.37 6.87
C GLY A 37 -16.99 -4.73 6.12
N LYS A 38 -17.47 -3.81 5.24
CA LYS A 38 -18.74 -3.97 4.52
C LYS A 38 -18.64 -4.83 3.25
N TYR A 39 -17.52 -4.77 2.53
CA TYR A 39 -17.35 -5.38 1.21
C TYR A 39 -16.16 -6.36 1.20
N GLN A 40 -16.10 -7.29 2.13
CA GLN A 40 -14.92 -8.16 2.33
C GLN A 40 -14.54 -8.97 1.09
N ASP A 41 -15.51 -9.49 0.33
CA ASP A 41 -15.27 -10.19 -0.94
C ASP A 41 -14.56 -9.31 -1.98
N LEU A 42 -14.84 -8.01 -1.99
CA LEU A 42 -14.15 -7.06 -2.87
C LEU A 42 -12.65 -7.01 -2.52
N TYR A 43 -12.32 -6.95 -1.24
CA TYR A 43 -10.93 -6.87 -0.77
C TYR A 43 -10.18 -8.19 -0.90
N ILE A 44 -10.86 -9.33 -0.72
CA ILE A 44 -10.31 -10.65 -1.05
C ILE A 44 -9.91 -10.70 -2.52
N ASN A 45 -10.82 -10.26 -3.41
CA ASN A 45 -10.55 -10.20 -4.84
C ASN A 45 -9.47 -9.17 -5.18
N LEU A 46 -9.47 -8.00 -4.55
CA LEU A 46 -8.45 -6.96 -4.72
C LEU A 46 -7.05 -7.48 -4.39
N ILE A 47 -6.88 -8.16 -3.25
CA ILE A 47 -5.60 -8.78 -2.87
C ILE A 47 -5.18 -9.81 -3.92
N SER A 48 -6.12 -10.60 -4.43
CA SER A 48 -5.83 -11.55 -5.51
C SER A 48 -5.35 -10.84 -6.78
N VAL A 49 -6.03 -9.77 -7.19
CA VAL A 49 -5.65 -8.98 -8.37
C VAL A 49 -4.27 -8.37 -8.19
N LEU A 50 -4.02 -7.71 -7.06
CA LEU A 50 -2.73 -7.10 -6.75
C LEU A 50 -1.59 -8.11 -6.72
N TYR A 51 -1.82 -9.29 -6.14
CA TYR A 51 -0.84 -10.37 -6.17
C TYR A 51 -0.42 -10.72 -7.60
N HIS A 52 -1.37 -10.93 -8.51
CA HIS A 52 -1.03 -11.26 -9.89
C HIS A 52 -0.40 -10.06 -10.61
N GLN A 53 -0.96 -8.86 -10.48
CA GLN A 53 -0.41 -7.64 -11.10
C GLN A 53 1.05 -7.42 -10.73
N LEU A 54 1.40 -7.45 -9.44
CA LEU A 54 2.77 -7.25 -8.99
C LEU A 54 3.73 -8.37 -9.43
N ASN A 55 3.23 -9.57 -9.72
CA ASN A 55 4.03 -10.66 -10.25
C ASN A 55 4.32 -10.52 -11.75
N GLU A 56 3.47 -9.82 -12.51
CA GLU A 56 3.62 -9.58 -13.95
C GLU A 56 4.50 -8.36 -14.27
N ILE A 57 4.79 -7.49 -13.30
CA ILE A 57 5.61 -6.30 -13.53
C ILE A 57 7.08 -6.71 -13.76
N PRO A 58 7.68 -6.34 -14.92
CA PRO A 58 9.10 -6.52 -15.18
C PRO A 58 9.98 -5.76 -14.17
N ALA A 59 11.17 -6.29 -13.87
CA ALA A 59 12.05 -5.72 -12.84
C ALA A 59 12.52 -4.29 -13.16
N ASP A 60 12.68 -3.97 -14.44
CA ASP A 60 13.02 -2.65 -14.98
C ASP A 60 11.90 -1.63 -14.75
N PHE A 61 10.64 -2.01 -14.96
CA PHE A 61 9.48 -1.14 -14.67
C PHE A 61 9.30 -0.88 -13.18
N PHE A 62 9.75 -1.82 -12.34
CA PHE A 62 9.56 -1.69 -10.91
C PHE A 62 10.31 -0.49 -10.34
N VAL A 63 11.46 -0.14 -10.92
CA VAL A 63 12.24 1.06 -10.55
C VAL A 63 11.37 2.30 -10.71
N ASP A 64 10.72 2.48 -11.85
CA ASP A 64 9.86 3.64 -12.10
C ASP A 64 8.66 3.70 -11.14
N ILE A 65 8.11 2.54 -10.78
CA ILE A 65 6.99 2.43 -9.84
C ILE A 65 7.39 2.81 -8.40
N VAL A 66 8.59 2.44 -7.96
CA VAL A 66 9.06 2.62 -6.57
C VAL A 66 10.00 3.82 -6.38
N SER A 67 10.41 4.49 -7.46
CA SER A 67 11.46 5.52 -7.47
C SER A 67 11.10 6.85 -6.80
N GLN A 68 9.82 7.15 -6.56
CA GLN A 68 9.36 8.43 -5.99
C GLN A 68 8.43 8.23 -4.81
N ASP A 69 9.01 7.83 -3.67
CA ASP A 69 8.30 7.24 -2.53
C ASP A 69 7.52 6.02 -2.98
N ASN A 70 7.87 4.86 -2.45
CA ASN A 70 7.22 3.62 -2.84
C ASN A 70 5.73 3.66 -2.42
N PHE A 71 4.89 4.17 -3.31
CA PHE A 71 3.48 4.41 -3.05
C PHE A 71 2.78 3.09 -2.76
N LEU A 72 3.26 1.98 -3.33
CA LEU A 72 2.73 0.65 -3.06
C LEU A 72 2.99 0.26 -1.62
N THR A 73 4.20 0.52 -1.09
CA THR A 73 4.48 0.27 0.33
C THR A 73 3.54 1.05 1.23
N SER A 74 3.42 2.38 1.04
CA SER A 74 2.57 3.21 1.90
C SER A 74 1.08 2.91 1.75
N THR A 75 0.61 2.65 0.53
CA THR A 75 -0.79 2.32 0.24
C THR A 75 -1.18 0.96 0.84
N LEU A 76 -0.32 -0.05 0.69
CA LEU A 76 -0.57 -1.40 1.20
C LEU A 76 -0.37 -1.48 2.71
N GLN A 77 0.52 -0.67 3.30
CA GLN A 77 0.64 -0.55 4.75
C GLN A 77 -0.71 -0.15 5.36
N VAL A 78 -1.36 0.88 4.81
CA VAL A 78 -2.70 1.30 5.27
C VAL A 78 -3.72 0.16 5.10
N LEU A 79 -3.71 -0.54 3.96
CA LEU A 79 -4.58 -1.70 3.75
C LEU A 79 -4.39 -2.75 4.84
N PHE A 80 -3.13 -3.11 5.15
CA PHE A 80 -2.83 -4.12 6.17
C PHE A 80 -3.29 -3.67 7.56
N SER A 81 -3.06 -2.40 7.93
CA SER A 81 -3.57 -1.83 9.18
C SER A 81 -5.10 -1.95 9.28
N CYS A 82 -5.83 -1.65 8.21
CA CYS A 82 -7.29 -1.79 8.17
C CYS A 82 -7.73 -3.25 8.32
N THR A 83 -6.97 -4.23 7.80
CA THR A 83 -7.32 -5.67 7.94
C THR A 83 -7.13 -6.23 9.34
N CYS A 84 -6.37 -5.54 10.20
CA CYS A 84 -6.21 -5.90 11.61
C CYS A 84 -7.43 -5.51 12.47
N SER A 85 -8.39 -4.75 11.92
CA SER A 85 -9.62 -4.37 12.61
C SER A 85 -10.50 -5.58 12.95
N SER A 86 -11.24 -5.50 14.05
CA SER A 86 -12.22 -6.51 14.46
C SER A 86 -13.41 -6.62 13.50
N ALA A 87 -13.60 -5.64 12.61
CA ALA A 87 -14.65 -5.65 11.58
C ALA A 87 -14.37 -6.62 10.42
N VAL A 88 -13.14 -7.13 10.30
CA VAL A 88 -12.68 -7.98 9.19
C VAL A 88 -12.68 -9.45 9.60
N ASP A 89 -13.26 -10.30 8.75
CA ASP A 89 -13.30 -11.74 8.97
C ASP A 89 -11.91 -12.39 8.90
N GLU A 90 -11.84 -13.63 9.39
CA GLU A 90 -10.59 -14.39 9.46
C GLU A 90 -10.03 -14.75 8.07
N THR A 91 -10.88 -14.84 7.05
CA THR A 91 -10.48 -15.22 5.68
C THR A 91 -9.71 -14.08 5.02
N LEU A 92 -10.27 -12.88 5.05
CA LEU A 92 -9.63 -11.68 4.52
C LEU A 92 -8.34 -11.37 5.29
N ARG A 93 -8.36 -11.46 6.63
CA ARG A 93 -7.17 -11.25 7.46
C ARG A 93 -6.04 -12.21 7.10
N LYS A 94 -6.30 -13.53 7.03
CA LYS A 94 -5.30 -14.52 6.62
C LYS A 94 -4.77 -14.29 5.21
N LYS A 95 -5.62 -13.83 4.29
CA LYS A 95 -5.21 -13.54 2.91
C LYS A 95 -4.32 -12.30 2.85
N ALA A 96 -4.63 -11.27 3.61
CA ALA A 96 -3.82 -10.06 3.75
C ALA A 96 -2.44 -10.37 4.35
N GLU A 97 -2.37 -11.15 5.42
CA GLU A 97 -1.10 -11.58 6.04
C GLU A 97 -0.22 -12.38 5.07
N LYS A 98 -0.79 -13.33 4.33
CA LYS A 98 -0.05 -14.09 3.29
C LYS A 98 0.46 -13.17 2.19
N PHE A 99 -0.33 -12.18 1.80
CA PHE A 99 0.04 -11.22 0.77
C PHE A 99 1.18 -10.32 1.25
N LYS A 100 1.08 -9.76 2.46
CA LYS A 100 2.16 -9.00 3.12
C LYS A 100 3.46 -9.79 3.17
N ALA A 101 3.42 -11.01 3.69
CA ALA A 101 4.59 -11.90 3.77
C ALA A 101 5.21 -12.20 2.39
N HIS A 102 4.38 -12.37 1.36
CA HIS A 102 4.86 -12.55 -0.01
C HIS A 102 5.62 -11.32 -0.52
N LEU A 103 5.06 -10.13 -0.32
CA LEU A 103 5.67 -8.87 -0.77
C LEU A 103 6.97 -8.57 -0.04
N THR A 104 7.01 -8.73 1.28
CA THR A 104 8.23 -8.58 2.09
C THR A 104 9.31 -9.57 1.64
N LYS A 105 8.94 -10.82 1.33
CA LYS A 105 9.90 -11.82 0.84
C LYS A 105 10.43 -11.49 -0.55
N LYS A 106 9.53 -11.14 -1.49
CA LYS A 106 9.84 -10.95 -2.92
C LYS A 106 10.53 -9.62 -3.20
N PHE A 107 10.00 -8.53 -2.64
CA PHE A 107 10.44 -7.16 -2.94
C PHE A 107 11.27 -6.51 -1.83
N LYS A 108 11.45 -7.20 -0.69
CA LYS A 108 12.17 -6.68 0.49
C LYS A 108 11.53 -5.42 1.08
N TRP A 109 10.23 -5.25 0.87
CA TRP A 109 9.49 -4.14 1.44
C TRP A 109 9.22 -4.34 2.93
N ASP A 110 9.44 -3.28 3.69
CA ASP A 110 9.08 -3.17 5.09
C ASP A 110 7.75 -2.41 5.20
N PHE A 111 6.76 -3.05 5.83
CA PHE A 111 5.45 -2.46 6.11
C PHE A 111 5.27 -2.12 7.59
N GLU A 112 6.26 -2.44 8.44
CA GLU A 112 6.27 -2.13 9.88
C GLU A 112 7.11 -0.89 10.19
N ALA A 113 7.93 -0.43 9.24
CA ALA A 113 8.71 0.79 9.40
C ALA A 113 7.80 2.02 9.61
N GLU A 114 8.10 2.80 10.64
CA GLU A 114 7.52 4.12 10.82
C GLU A 114 8.10 5.06 9.74
N PRO A 115 7.26 5.89 9.08
CA PRO A 115 7.78 6.89 8.16
C PRO A 115 8.64 7.90 8.94
N ASP A 116 9.90 8.11 8.51
CA ASP A 116 10.87 9.01 9.15
C ASP A 116 10.35 10.45 9.37
N ASP A 117 9.31 10.86 8.63
CA ASP A 117 8.71 12.20 8.67
C ASP A 117 7.78 12.45 9.88
N CYS A 118 7.58 11.42 10.74
CA CYS A 118 6.76 11.51 11.95
C CYS A 118 7.58 11.65 13.24
N ALA A 119 8.90 11.81 13.16
CA ALA A 119 9.73 12.03 14.35
C ALA A 119 9.49 13.45 14.92
N PRO A 120 9.18 13.61 16.21
CA PRO A 120 9.02 14.94 16.80
C PRO A 120 10.34 15.71 16.70
N VAL A 121 10.28 16.96 16.22
CA VAL A 121 11.45 17.85 16.18
C VAL A 121 11.90 18.11 17.62
N VAL A 122 13.07 17.60 17.99
CA VAL A 122 13.71 17.89 19.27
C VAL A 122 14.18 19.35 19.24
N VAL A 123 13.49 20.21 19.98
CA VAL A 123 13.92 21.59 20.18
C VAL A 123 14.93 21.59 21.33
N GLU A 124 16.20 21.84 21.03
CA GLU A 124 17.20 22.13 22.07
C GLU A 124 16.81 23.44 22.76
N LEU A 125 16.43 23.34 24.03
CA LEU A 125 16.18 24.53 24.85
C LEU A 125 17.52 25.22 25.10
N PRO A 126 17.64 26.55 24.88
CA PRO A 126 18.84 27.28 25.22
C PRO A 126 19.16 27.10 26.71
N GLU A 127 20.44 26.87 27.02
CA GLU A 127 20.91 26.67 28.40
C GLU A 127 20.43 27.82 29.30
N GLY A 128 19.45 27.55 30.17
CA GLY A 128 18.97 28.51 31.16
C GLY A 128 17.46 28.63 31.35
N VAL A 129 16.61 27.90 30.62
CA VAL A 129 15.16 27.91 30.89
C VAL A 129 14.87 27.09 32.16
N ARG A 130 14.68 27.78 33.29
CA ARG A 130 14.01 27.21 34.46
C ARG A 130 12.53 27.06 34.13
N VAL A 131 12.02 25.84 34.22
CA VAL A 131 10.58 25.58 34.21
C VAL A 131 10.11 25.80 35.65
N ASP A 132 9.38 26.88 35.87
CA ASP A 132 8.62 27.10 37.11
C ASP A 132 7.35 26.24 37.10
#